data_AF-A0AAW0PKU0-F1
#
_entry.id   AF-A0AAW0PKU0-F1
#
_cell.length_a   1.000
_cell.length_b   1.000
_cell.length_c   1.000
_cell.angle_alpha   90.00
_cell.angle_beta   90.00
_cell.angle_gamma   90.00
#
_symmetry.space_group_name_H-M   'P 1'
#
loop_
_entity.id
_entity.type
_entity.pdbx_description
1 polymer ?
#
loop_
_entity_poly.entity_id
_entity_poly.type
_entity_poly.pdbx_seq_one_letter_code
_entity_poly.pdbx_strand_id
1 'polypeptide(L)'
;MFKENCLNPRWKRKVHYLFTDGEEMAEEYDINTDELLVRKWRHKSTLGAHGQWQVEVGEPFIVGSLDAEIKENSSNPLFLRKDTKTSFQWRIRNLPYPKDVFSVSVEPSQRCVIVQTSNKKYYKKFSIADLDRNQLPLSNDALSFTHANNTLIISYKKPKEILTLELELLKELKKLNGTSEGNVDCKTQ
;
A
#
# COMPACT_ATOMS: atom_id res chain seq x y z
N MET A 1 2.62 19.26 -8.51
CA MET A 1 2.96 18.35 -7.40
C MET A 1 4.28 18.81 -6.81
N PHE A 2 4.31 19.14 -5.52
CA PHE A 2 5.56 19.44 -4.80
C PHE A 2 6.07 18.16 -4.15
N LYS A 3 7.39 17.93 -4.19
CA LYS A 3 8.04 16.71 -3.67
C LYS A 3 9.15 17.11 -2.69
N GLU A 4 9.10 16.59 -1.47
CA GLU A 4 10.15 16.75 -0.46
C GLU A 4 10.76 15.39 -0.12
N ASN A 5 12.08 15.32 0.01
CA ASN A 5 12.83 14.08 0.09
C ASN A 5 13.84 14.15 1.25
N CYS A 6 13.78 13.20 2.18
CA CYS A 6 14.68 13.15 3.33
C CYS A 6 15.26 11.74 3.52
N LEU A 7 16.55 11.67 3.83
CA LEU A 7 17.26 10.44 4.20
C LEU A 7 17.28 10.34 5.74
N ASN A 8 16.70 9.26 6.29
CA ASN A 8 16.76 8.98 7.71
C ASN A 8 17.86 7.95 8.02
N PRO A 9 18.42 7.93 9.25
CA PRO A 9 19.49 7.01 9.64
C PRO A 9 19.11 5.51 9.65
N ARG A 10 17.86 5.15 9.32
CA ARG A 10 17.34 3.76 9.28
C ARG A 10 17.30 3.14 7.86
N TRP A 11 18.22 3.48 6.96
CA TRP A 11 18.32 2.88 5.60
C TRP A 11 17.06 3.01 4.74
N LYS A 12 16.24 4.03 4.97
CA LYS A 12 14.99 4.27 4.24
C LYS A 12 15.01 5.64 3.56
N ARG A 13 14.49 5.68 2.33
CA ARG A 13 14.18 6.93 1.63
C ARG A 13 12.74 7.32 1.87
N LYS A 14 12.49 8.55 2.29
CA LYS A 14 11.13 9.08 2.50
C LYS A 14 10.83 10.18 1.51
N VAL A 15 9.69 10.06 0.84
CA VAL A 15 9.18 11.04 -0.12
C VAL A 15 7.83 11.54 0.35
N HIS A 16 7.65 12.86 0.38
CA HIS A 16 6.37 13.49 0.64
C HIS A 16 5.88 14.22 -0.61
N TYR A 17 4.62 14.01 -0.97
CA TYR A 17 3.97 14.59 -2.14
C TYR A 17 2.79 15.45 -1.69
N LEU A 18 2.76 16.68 -2.17
CA LEU A 18 1.59 17.57 -2.07
C LEU A 18 0.98 17.75 -3.46
N PHE A 19 -0.28 17.32 -3.59
CA PHE A 19 -1.05 17.38 -4.82
C PHE A 19 -1.75 18.74 -4.97
N THR A 20 -2.21 19.06 -6.18
CA THR A 20 -2.80 20.37 -6.51
C THR A 20 -4.17 20.59 -5.89
N ASP A 21 -4.91 19.51 -5.62
CA ASP A 21 -6.13 19.50 -4.80
C ASP A 21 -5.83 19.66 -3.29
N GLY A 22 -4.56 19.54 -2.91
CA GLY A 22 -4.05 19.59 -1.55
C GLY A 22 -4.22 18.30 -0.76
N GLU A 23 -4.41 17.16 -1.44
CA GLU A 23 -4.15 15.86 -0.84
C GLU A 23 -2.64 15.69 -0.59
N GLU A 24 -2.30 14.89 0.41
CA GLU A 24 -0.92 14.55 0.74
C GLU A 24 -0.70 13.03 0.62
N MET A 25 0.45 12.63 0.08
CA MET A 25 0.90 11.24 0.08
C MET A 25 2.32 11.19 0.62
N ALA A 26 2.61 10.19 1.45
CA ALA A 26 3.98 9.92 1.89
C ALA A 26 4.35 8.46 1.58
N GLU A 27 5.52 8.28 0.99
CA GLU A 27 6.07 6.97 0.64
C GLU A 27 7.41 6.74 1.36
N GLU A 28 7.64 5.50 1.79
CA GLU A 28 8.92 5.04 2.31
C GLU A 28 9.44 3.89 1.46
N TYR A 29 10.70 3.96 1.05
CA TYR A 29 11.38 2.94 0.26
C TYR A 29 12.59 2.37 0.99
N ASP A 30 12.87 1.09 0.77
CA ASP A 30 14.15 0.48 1.15
C ASP A 30 15.27 0.99 0.24
N ILE A 31 16.36 1.49 0.81
CA ILE A 31 17.45 2.09 0.02
C ILE A 31 18.24 1.06 -0.81
N ASN A 32 18.27 -0.20 -0.38
CA ASN A 32 19.05 -1.25 -1.01
C ASN A 32 18.23 -1.97 -2.08
N THR A 33 16.94 -2.22 -1.82
CA THR A 33 16.09 -2.97 -2.73
C THR A 33 15.24 -2.09 -3.64
N ASP A 34 15.12 -0.79 -3.36
CA ASP A 34 14.17 0.15 -3.97
C ASP A 34 12.69 -0.28 -3.82
N GLU A 35 12.37 -1.19 -2.90
CA GLU A 35 11.00 -1.64 -2.66
C GLU A 35 10.20 -0.63 -1.85
N LEU A 36 8.94 -0.41 -2.25
CA LEU A 36 7.99 0.40 -1.49
C LEU A 36 7.61 -0.33 -0.20
N LEU A 37 8.02 0.24 0.94
CA LEU A 37 7.75 -0.29 2.26
C LEU A 37 6.41 0.21 2.81
N VAL A 38 6.15 1.51 2.64
CA VAL A 38 4.96 2.18 3.14
C VAL A 38 4.46 3.19 2.12
N ARG A 39 3.16 3.24 1.91
CA ARG A 39 2.46 4.36 1.27
C ARG A 39 1.27 4.73 2.13
N LYS A 40 1.16 6.01 2.47
CA LYS A 40 0.04 6.56 3.23
C LYS A 40 -0.49 7.83 2.57
N TRP A 41 -1.79 8.04 2.70
CA TRP A 41 -2.50 9.19 2.16
C TRP A 41 -3.15 10.00 3.26
N ARG A 42 -3.27 11.31 3.03
CA ARG A 42 -4.02 12.23 3.88
C ARG A 42 -4.94 13.06 3.00
N HIS A 43 -6.23 12.81 3.14
CA HIS A 43 -7.26 13.54 2.41
C HIS A 43 -7.70 14.76 3.22
N LYS A 44 -8.11 15.82 2.53
CA LYS A 44 -8.77 16.97 3.19
C LYS A 44 -10.14 16.55 3.69
N SER A 45 -10.49 16.95 4.91
CA SER A 45 -11.84 16.76 5.42
C SER A 45 -12.80 17.79 4.79
N THR A 46 -14.10 17.49 4.84
CA THR A 46 -15.18 18.37 4.36
C THR A 46 -15.19 19.75 5.03
N LEU A 47 -14.58 19.88 6.22
CA LEU A 47 -14.47 21.13 6.97
C LEU A 47 -13.13 21.85 6.77
N GLY A 48 -12.34 21.47 5.76
CA GLY A 48 -11.05 22.10 5.45
C GLY A 48 -9.90 21.74 6.39
N ALA A 49 -10.17 21.01 7.49
CA ALA A 49 -9.13 20.43 8.32
C ALA A 49 -8.45 19.24 7.62
N HIS A 50 -7.16 19.04 7.85
CA HIS A 50 -6.46 17.88 7.29
C HIS A 50 -6.91 16.59 8.00
N GLY A 51 -7.24 15.55 7.22
CA GLY A 51 -7.65 14.24 7.74
C GLY A 51 -6.53 13.46 8.42
N GLN A 52 -6.85 12.26 8.91
CA GLN A 52 -5.86 11.32 9.45
C GLN A 52 -5.11 10.62 8.32
N TRP A 53 -3.85 10.25 8.57
CA TRP A 53 -3.07 9.43 7.64
C TRP A 53 -3.65 8.02 7.54
N GLN A 54 -3.95 7.56 6.33
CA GLN A 54 -4.44 6.23 6.05
C GLN A 54 -3.37 5.45 5.27
N VAL A 55 -3.01 4.26 5.77
CA VAL A 55 -1.99 3.41 5.12
C VAL A 55 -2.64 2.62 3.99
N GLU A 56 -2.13 2.80 2.77
CA GLU A 56 -2.52 2.05 1.56
C GLU A 56 -1.61 0.82 1.37
N VAL A 57 -0.30 0.98 1.57
CA VAL A 57 0.72 -0.07 1.42
C VAL A 57 1.56 -0.12 2.69
N GLY A 58 1.91 -1.33 3.14
CA GLY A 58 2.70 -1.56 4.34
C GLY A 58 1.84 -1.88 5.55
N GLU A 59 2.51 -2.02 6.70
CA GLU A 59 1.80 -2.22 7.97
C GLU A 59 1.44 -0.85 8.56
N PRO A 60 0.21 -0.68 9.08
CA PRO A 60 -0.15 0.53 9.78
C PRO A 60 0.76 0.69 10.99
N PHE A 61 1.38 1.86 11.12
CA PHE A 61 2.11 2.21 12.32
C PHE A 61 1.10 2.33 13.46
N ILE A 62 1.05 1.34 14.35
CA ILE A 62 0.30 1.42 15.60
C ILE A 62 1.10 2.33 16.53
N VAL A 63 1.08 3.63 16.28
CA VAL A 63 1.51 4.63 17.27
C VAL A 63 0.41 4.69 18.33
N GLY A 64 0.65 4.10 19.50
CA GLY A 64 -0.16 4.38 20.69
C GLY A 64 -1.29 3.41 21.05
N SER A 65 -1.13 2.09 20.84
CA SER A 65 -2.05 1.08 21.42
C SER A 65 -1.42 0.29 22.58
N LEU A 66 -0.56 0.94 23.38
CA LEU A 66 -0.21 0.41 24.69
C LEU A 66 -1.25 0.84 25.77
N ASP A 67 -2.03 1.88 25.50
CA ASP A 67 -3.07 2.41 26.42
C ASP A 67 -4.52 2.16 25.94
N ALA A 68 -4.72 1.37 24.88
CA ALA A 68 -6.05 0.95 24.48
C ALA A 68 -6.45 -0.30 25.27
N GLU A 69 -7.31 -0.14 26.28
CA GLU A 69 -7.90 -1.27 27.05
C GLU A 69 -8.70 -2.24 26.15
N ILE A 70 -9.09 -1.80 24.95
CA ILE A 70 -9.82 -2.60 23.97
C ILE A 70 -8.91 -2.86 22.78
N LYS A 71 -8.50 -4.11 22.61
CA LYS A 71 -7.72 -4.61 21.49
C LYS A 71 -8.59 -5.49 20.61
N GLU A 72 -8.47 -5.36 19.28
CA GLU A 72 -9.12 -6.28 18.35
C GLU A 72 -8.69 -7.72 18.62
N ASN A 73 -9.64 -8.66 18.50
CA ASN A 73 -9.33 -10.08 18.64
C ASN A 73 -8.25 -10.46 17.62
N SER A 74 -7.14 -11.02 18.10
CA SER A 74 -6.03 -11.46 17.26
C SER A 74 -6.41 -12.56 16.27
N SER A 75 -7.59 -13.18 16.45
CA SER A 75 -8.15 -14.17 15.52
C SER A 75 -8.99 -13.54 14.40
N ASN A 76 -9.26 -12.23 14.42
CA ASN A 76 -9.97 -11.56 13.34
C ASN A 76 -9.12 -11.51 12.06
N PRO A 77 -9.72 -11.68 10.87
CA PRO A 77 -8.98 -11.59 9.61
C PRO A 77 -8.30 -10.23 9.44
N LEU A 78 -6.99 -10.23 9.23
CA LEU A 78 -6.19 -9.01 9.06
C LEU A 78 -5.79 -8.85 7.60
N PHE A 79 -6.29 -7.79 6.95
CA PHE A 79 -6.04 -7.48 5.54
C PHE A 79 -4.91 -6.45 5.40
N LEU A 80 -3.81 -6.82 4.75
CA LEU A 80 -2.62 -5.98 4.57
C LEU A 80 -2.18 -5.99 3.12
N ARG A 81 -1.69 -4.86 2.61
CA ARG A 81 -1.03 -4.80 1.30
C ARG A 81 0.48 -4.70 1.48
N LYS A 82 1.23 -5.56 0.80
CA LYS A 82 2.69 -5.51 0.73
C LYS A 82 3.13 -5.86 -0.67
N ASP A 83 3.56 -4.86 -1.41
CA ASP A 83 3.94 -5.07 -2.80
C ASP A 83 5.32 -5.71 -2.92
N THR A 84 5.56 -6.26 -4.10
CA THR A 84 6.88 -6.67 -4.58
C THR A 84 7.22 -5.85 -5.80
N LYS A 85 8.45 -5.99 -6.31
CA LYS A 85 8.86 -5.34 -7.57
C LYS A 85 7.93 -5.65 -8.75
N THR A 86 7.38 -6.86 -8.82
CA THR A 86 6.64 -7.34 -10.01
C THR A 86 5.14 -7.51 -9.79
N SER A 87 4.68 -7.49 -8.54
CA SER A 87 3.28 -7.77 -8.20
C SER A 87 2.80 -6.90 -7.05
N PHE A 88 1.56 -6.44 -7.14
CA PHE A 88 0.81 -6.01 -5.97
C PHE A 88 0.43 -7.25 -5.16
N GLN A 89 0.60 -7.22 -3.83
CA GLN A 89 0.16 -8.35 -3.01
C GLN A 89 -0.66 -7.91 -1.81
N TRP A 90 -1.70 -8.70 -1.53
CA TRP A 90 -2.50 -8.61 -0.32
C TRP A 90 -2.37 -9.88 0.48
N ARG A 91 -2.17 -9.72 1.79
CA ARG A 91 -2.11 -10.80 2.75
C ARG A 91 -3.32 -10.69 3.67
N ILE A 92 -4.09 -11.75 3.72
CA ILE A 92 -5.21 -11.88 4.65
C ILE A 92 -4.82 -12.95 5.67
N ARG A 93 -4.37 -12.51 6.85
CA ARG A 93 -3.98 -13.40 7.95
C ARG A 93 -5.22 -13.85 8.72
N ASN A 94 -5.06 -14.87 9.57
CA ASN A 94 -6.11 -15.44 10.42
C ASN A 94 -7.30 -16.00 9.63
N LEU A 95 -7.01 -16.67 8.52
CA LEU A 95 -7.99 -17.42 7.73
C LEU A 95 -7.74 -18.93 7.87
N PRO A 96 -8.26 -19.58 8.93
CA PRO A 96 -8.03 -21.00 9.22
C PRO A 96 -8.99 -21.90 8.42
N TYR A 97 -9.06 -21.67 7.10
CA TYR A 97 -9.83 -22.51 6.19
C TYR A 97 -8.89 -23.16 5.18
N PRO A 98 -9.20 -24.36 4.66
CA PRO A 98 -8.34 -25.00 3.69
C PRO A 98 -8.34 -24.24 2.35
N LYS A 99 -7.28 -24.39 1.54
CA LYS A 99 -7.07 -23.60 0.33
C LYS A 99 -8.22 -23.71 -0.69
N ASP A 100 -8.79 -24.91 -0.82
CA ASP A 100 -9.81 -25.28 -1.81
C ASP A 100 -11.16 -24.58 -1.59
N VAL A 101 -11.45 -24.09 -0.38
CA VAL A 101 -12.69 -23.36 -0.13
C VAL A 101 -12.63 -21.91 -0.61
N PHE A 102 -11.44 -21.37 -0.90
CA PHE A 102 -11.28 -19.98 -1.34
C PHE A 102 -11.51 -19.83 -2.84
N SER A 103 -12.23 -18.78 -3.18
CA SER A 103 -12.36 -18.27 -4.55
C SER A 103 -11.87 -16.82 -4.57
N VAL A 104 -10.94 -16.53 -5.48
CA VAL A 104 -10.40 -15.20 -5.72
C VAL A 104 -10.60 -14.89 -7.20
N SER A 105 -11.28 -13.80 -7.52
CA SER A 105 -11.62 -13.44 -8.89
C SER A 105 -11.65 -11.92 -9.08
N VAL A 106 -11.46 -11.48 -10.33
CA VAL A 106 -11.73 -10.10 -10.73
C VAL A 106 -13.20 -9.95 -11.10
N GLU A 107 -13.81 -8.86 -10.67
CA GLU A 107 -15.11 -8.37 -11.14
C GLU A 107 -14.88 -7.08 -11.96
N PRO A 108 -14.76 -7.18 -13.31
CA PRO A 108 -14.37 -6.05 -14.15
C PRO A 108 -15.38 -4.90 -14.12
N SER A 109 -16.68 -5.21 -14.04
CA SER A 109 -17.76 -4.21 -14.04
C SER A 109 -17.66 -3.27 -12.83
N GLN A 110 -17.19 -3.81 -11.69
CA GLN A 110 -17.03 -3.07 -10.44
C GLN A 110 -15.57 -2.69 -10.16
N ARG A 111 -14.66 -2.97 -11.10
CA ARG A 111 -13.21 -2.73 -11.01
C ARG A 111 -12.59 -3.19 -9.68
N CYS A 112 -12.93 -4.40 -9.25
CA CYS A 112 -12.46 -4.92 -7.97
C CYS A 112 -12.03 -6.38 -8.03
N VAL A 113 -11.27 -6.79 -7.03
CA VAL A 113 -10.99 -8.19 -6.70
C VAL A 113 -11.96 -8.61 -5.59
N ILE A 114 -12.53 -9.80 -5.75
CA ILE A 114 -13.43 -10.44 -4.79
C ILE A 114 -12.73 -11.67 -4.24
N VAL A 115 -12.71 -11.78 -2.92
CA VAL A 115 -12.26 -12.94 -2.16
C VAL A 115 -13.45 -13.47 -1.39
N GLN A 116 -13.76 -14.74 -1.56
CA GLN A 116 -14.87 -15.37 -0.84
C GLN A 116 -14.56 -16.82 -0.52
N THR A 117 -15.28 -17.37 0.46
CA THR A 117 -15.23 -18.80 0.79
C THR A 117 -16.54 -19.49 0.45
N SER A 118 -16.48 -20.76 0.03
CA SER A 118 -17.67 -21.57 -0.30
C SER A 118 -18.61 -21.75 0.91
N ASN A 119 -18.05 -21.79 2.13
CA ASN A 119 -18.81 -21.85 3.39
C ASN A 119 -19.39 -20.51 3.84
N LYS A 120 -19.22 -19.43 3.05
CA LYS A 120 -19.70 -18.06 3.32
C LYS A 120 -19.17 -17.43 4.63
N LYS A 121 -18.06 -17.95 5.17
CA LYS A 121 -17.43 -17.43 6.39
C LYS A 121 -16.54 -16.22 6.14
N TYR A 122 -16.11 -16.00 4.91
CA TYR A 122 -15.30 -14.85 4.55
C TYR A 122 -15.74 -14.28 3.21
N TYR A 123 -15.83 -12.94 3.16
CA TYR A 123 -16.07 -12.17 1.95
C TYR A 123 -15.30 -10.85 2.07
N LYS A 124 -14.53 -10.50 1.03
CA LYS A 124 -13.82 -9.22 0.93
C LYS A 124 -13.82 -8.77 -0.51
N LYS A 125 -14.12 -7.49 -0.70
CA LYS A 125 -13.98 -6.79 -1.97
C LYS A 125 -12.98 -5.65 -1.80
N PHE A 126 -12.07 -5.48 -2.75
CA PHE A 126 -11.11 -4.38 -2.76
C PHE A 126 -10.71 -4.02 -4.19
N SER A 127 -10.38 -2.76 -4.43
CA SER A 127 -9.84 -2.30 -5.71
C SER A 127 -8.30 -2.29 -5.71
N ILE A 128 -7.71 -2.12 -6.89
CA ILE A 128 -6.27 -1.92 -7.03
C ILE A 128 -6.07 -0.45 -7.39
N ALA A 129 -5.85 0.38 -6.36
CA ALA A 129 -5.81 1.83 -6.49
C ALA A 129 -4.83 2.31 -7.58
N ASP A 130 -3.69 1.63 -7.75
CA ASP A 130 -2.70 1.96 -8.77
C ASP A 130 -3.24 1.77 -10.20
N LEU A 131 -4.06 0.76 -10.44
CA LEU A 131 -4.69 0.56 -11.74
C LEU A 131 -5.81 1.56 -11.97
N ASP A 132 -6.56 1.93 -10.93
CA ASP A 132 -7.61 2.95 -11.03
C ASP A 132 -7.02 4.33 -11.32
N ARG A 133 -5.97 4.73 -10.59
CA ARG A 133 -5.24 5.99 -10.83
C ARG A 133 -4.67 6.10 -12.25
N ASN A 134 -4.25 4.97 -12.82
CA ASN A 134 -3.71 4.90 -14.18
C ASN A 134 -4.74 4.47 -15.24
N GLN A 135 -6.02 4.33 -14.86
CA GLN A 135 -7.13 3.93 -15.73
C GLN A 135 -6.88 2.62 -16.50
N LEU A 136 -6.11 1.70 -15.91
CA LEU A 136 -5.76 0.42 -16.52
C LEU A 136 -6.84 -0.64 -16.23
N PRO A 137 -7.15 -1.55 -17.17
CA PRO A 137 -8.13 -2.60 -16.94
C PRO A 137 -7.62 -3.66 -15.95
N LEU A 138 -8.55 -4.29 -15.23
CA LEU A 138 -8.26 -5.50 -14.44
C LEU A 138 -8.40 -6.74 -15.33
N SER A 139 -7.45 -7.67 -15.19
CA SER A 139 -7.49 -8.97 -15.85
C SER A 139 -7.36 -10.09 -14.83
N ASN A 140 -8.19 -11.12 -14.99
CA ASN A 140 -8.13 -12.32 -14.15
C ASN A 140 -6.85 -13.13 -14.38
N ASP A 141 -6.23 -13.04 -15.57
CA ASP A 141 -5.00 -13.77 -15.91
C ASP A 141 -3.77 -13.29 -15.12
N ALA A 142 -3.81 -12.02 -14.67
CA ALA A 142 -2.76 -11.43 -13.84
C ALA A 142 -2.94 -11.79 -12.35
N LEU A 143 -4.09 -12.34 -11.96
CA LEU A 143 -4.44 -12.66 -10.59
C LEU A 143 -4.05 -14.09 -10.25
N SER A 144 -3.43 -14.27 -9.08
CA SER A 144 -3.12 -15.58 -8.53
C SER A 144 -3.23 -15.53 -7.01
N PHE A 145 -3.40 -16.69 -6.38
CA PHE A 145 -3.38 -16.76 -4.93
C PHE A 145 -2.77 -18.06 -4.41
N THR A 146 -2.22 -17.98 -3.21
CA THR A 146 -1.76 -19.12 -2.43
C THR A 146 -2.29 -19.00 -1.01
N HIS A 147 -2.38 -20.13 -0.30
CA HIS A 147 -2.78 -20.15 1.10
C HIS A 147 -1.85 -21.08 1.86
N ALA A 148 -1.29 -20.59 2.95
CA ALA A 148 -0.45 -21.34 3.88
C ALA A 148 -0.43 -20.63 5.23
N ASN A 149 -0.21 -21.36 6.33
CA ASN A 149 -0.06 -20.79 7.68
C ASN A 149 -1.19 -19.80 8.04
N ASN A 150 -2.45 -20.20 7.81
CA ASN A 150 -3.66 -19.37 8.02
C ASN A 150 -3.62 -18.00 7.31
N THR A 151 -2.85 -17.89 6.22
CA THR A 151 -2.66 -16.65 5.47
C THR A 151 -2.96 -16.89 4.00
N LEU A 152 -3.93 -16.15 3.47
CA LEU A 152 -4.19 -16.07 2.05
C LEU A 152 -3.32 -14.96 1.45
N ILE A 153 -2.46 -15.30 0.49
CA ILE A 153 -1.63 -14.35 -0.26
C ILE A 153 -2.21 -14.22 -1.66
N ILE A 154 -2.76 -13.06 -1.96
CA ILE A 154 -3.32 -12.70 -3.26
C ILE A 154 -2.27 -11.86 -3.97
N SER A 155 -1.90 -12.25 -5.18
CA SER A 155 -0.92 -11.55 -6.01
C SER A 155 -1.54 -11.13 -7.33
N TYR A 156 -1.39 -9.85 -7.67
CA TYR A 156 -1.75 -9.33 -8.98
C TYR A 156 -0.48 -8.85 -9.68
N LYS A 157 -0.16 -9.43 -10.83
CA LYS A 157 1.03 -9.06 -11.61
C LYS A 157 0.90 -7.64 -12.12
N LYS A 158 1.90 -6.80 -11.84
CA LYS A 158 1.91 -5.40 -12.31
C LYS A 158 1.99 -5.38 -13.83
N PRO A 159 1.13 -4.60 -14.52
CA PRO A 159 1.24 -4.39 -15.95
C PRO A 159 2.48 -3.54 -16.26
N LYS A 160 2.96 -3.58 -17.51
CA LYS A 160 4.24 -2.96 -17.92
C LYS A 160 4.23 -1.45 -17.71
N GLU A 161 3.07 -0.84 -17.89
CA GLU A 161 2.78 0.57 -17.71
C GLU A 161 3.13 1.01 -16.29
N ILE A 162 2.62 0.29 -15.28
CA ILE A 162 2.94 0.54 -13.87
C ILE A 162 4.44 0.35 -13.61
N LEU A 163 5.05 -0.72 -14.12
CA LEU A 163 6.48 -0.99 -13.92
C LEU A 163 7.36 0.12 -14.51
N THR A 164 6.95 0.67 -15.65
CA THR A 164 7.67 1.77 -16.32
C THR A 164 7.56 3.05 -15.49
N LEU A 165 6.35 3.38 -15.02
CA LEU A 165 6.13 4.54 -14.15
C LEU A 165 6.91 4.45 -12.83
N GLU A 166 6.90 3.28 -12.18
CA GLU A 166 7.67 3.04 -10.96
C GLU A 166 9.17 3.21 -11.21
N LEU A 167 9.68 2.71 -12.34
CA LEU A 167 11.09 2.85 -12.71
C LEU A 167 11.49 4.31 -12.97
N GLU A 168 10.64 5.08 -13.67
CA GLU A 168 10.85 6.50 -13.93
C GLU A 168 10.84 7.30 -12.63
N LEU A 169 9.86 7.04 -11.75
CA LEU A 169 9.79 7.65 -10.43
C LEU A 169 11.06 7.37 -9.62
N LEU A 170 11.52 6.11 -9.57
CA LEU A 170 12.75 5.76 -8.86
C LEU A 170 13.98 6.49 -9.42
N LYS A 171 14.07 6.68 -10.74
CA LYS A 171 15.14 7.49 -11.36
C LYS A 171 15.07 8.94 -10.91
N GLU A 172 13.88 9.55 -10.86
CA GLU A 172 13.72 10.91 -10.34
C GLU A 172 14.14 11.02 -8.88
N LEU A 173 13.68 10.09 -8.04
CA LEU A 173 13.99 10.08 -6.61
C LEU A 173 15.49 9.93 -6.34
N LYS A 174 16.21 9.17 -7.17
CA LYS A 174 17.66 9.03 -7.07
C LYS A 174 18.41 10.32 -7.43
N LYS A 175 17.91 11.09 -8.41
CA LYS A 175 18.49 12.39 -8.78
C LYS A 175 18.35 13.41 -7.65
N LEU A 176 17.19 13.46 -7.00
CA LEU A 176 16.90 14.41 -5.92
C LEU A 176 17.82 14.22 -4.69
N ASN A 177 18.26 12.99 -4.41
CA ASN A 177 19.17 12.74 -3.29
C ASN A 177 20.59 13.25 -3.52
N GLY A 178 21.00 13.48 -4.77
CA GLY A 178 22.31 14.06 -5.08
C GLY A 178 22.38 15.56 -4.76
N THR A 179 21.24 16.20 -4.51
CA THR A 179 21.15 17.66 -4.30
C THR A 179 20.89 18.04 -2.85
N SER A 180 20.56 17.08 -1.97
CA SER A 180 20.19 17.31 -0.57
C SER A 180 21.36 17.24 0.43
N GLU A 181 22.61 17.44 -0.02
CA GLU A 181 23.77 17.67 0.89
C GLU A 181 23.89 19.13 1.35
N GLY A 182 22.84 19.95 1.15
CA GLY A 182 22.78 21.34 1.58
C GLY A 182 21.70 21.60 2.62
N ASN A 183 22.05 21.46 3.90
CA ASN A 183 21.58 22.24 5.05
C ASN A 183 20.09 22.64 5.12
N VAL A 184 19.28 21.95 5.93
CA VAL A 184 18.16 22.57 6.67
C VAL A 184 18.05 21.95 8.06
N ASP A 185 18.68 22.63 9.02
CA ASP A 185 18.48 22.46 10.46
C ASP A 185 17.09 23.02 10.82
N CYS A 186 16.06 22.16 10.86
CA CYS A 186 14.73 22.55 11.34
C CYS A 186 14.74 22.64 12.87
N LYS A 187 15.00 23.83 13.40
CA LYS A 187 14.68 24.19 14.79
C LYS A 187 13.20 24.58 14.86
N THR A 188 12.41 23.79 15.58
CA THR A 188 11.05 24.15 15.98
C THR A 188 11.14 25.15 17.14
N GLN A 189 10.39 26.25 17.04
CA GLN A 189 10.16 27.22 18.11
C GLN A 189 8.81 26.93 18.78
#